data_AF-A0A0H5P671-F1
#
_entry.id   AF-A0A0H5P671-F1
#
_cell.length_a   1.000
_cell.length_b   1.000
_cell.length_c   1.000
_cell.angle_alpha   90.00
_cell.angle_beta   90.00
_cell.angle_gamma   90.00
#
_symmetry.space_group_name_H-M   'P 1'
#
loop_
_entity.id
_entity.type
_entity.pdbx_description
1 polymer ?
#
loop_
_entity_poly.entity_id
_entity_poly.type
_entity_poly.pdbx_seq_one_letter_code
_entity_poly.pdbx_strand_id
1 'polypeptide(L)'
;MTEPFRVDLAELDDITTRVAGFVGFLEDSLAGIQQRIAAVQAGWNGPSAIAANDAFARWLIGAQDVTDGIRDMQAAAVAAHQRYTAAVTTNLEMLGRGGSPS
;
A
#
# COMPACT_ATOMS: atom_id res chain seq x y z
N MET A 1 -20.43 19.97 24.94
CA MET A 1 -20.15 18.52 25.00
C MET A 1 -19.12 18.24 23.93
N THR A 2 -17.92 17.81 24.30
CA THR A 2 -16.91 17.39 23.33
C THR A 2 -17.39 16.05 22.77
N GLU A 3 -17.82 16.01 21.52
CA GLU A 3 -18.16 14.75 20.87
C GLU A 3 -16.94 13.82 20.93
N PRO A 4 -17.08 12.59 21.48
CA PRO A 4 -15.97 11.67 21.54
C PRO A 4 -15.55 11.35 20.10
N PHE A 5 -14.30 11.63 19.79
CA PHE A 5 -13.69 11.34 18.51
C PHE A 5 -13.78 9.82 18.28
N ARG A 6 -14.81 9.37 17.55
CA ARG A 6 -15.03 7.96 17.25
C ARG A 6 -14.32 7.68 15.92
N VAL A 7 -13.04 7.31 16.02
CA VAL A 7 -12.32 6.71 14.89
C VAL A 7 -13.01 5.38 14.58
N ASP A 8 -13.51 5.21 13.37
CA ASP A 8 -14.00 3.91 12.90
C ASP A 8 -12.79 3.04 12.56
N LEU A 9 -12.39 2.21 13.54
CA LEU A 9 -11.26 1.30 13.38
C LEU A 9 -11.53 0.25 12.30
N ALA A 10 -12.80 -0.10 12.05
CA ALA A 10 -13.14 -1.05 10.99
C ALA A 10 -12.94 -0.44 9.59
N GLU A 11 -13.22 0.85 9.43
CA GLU A 11 -12.92 1.57 8.18
C GLU A 11 -11.41 1.63 7.91
N LEU A 12 -10.60 1.88 8.95
CA LEU A 12 -9.13 1.87 8.84
C LEU A 12 -8.57 0.47 8.48
N ASP A 13 -9.12 -0.60 9.05
CA ASP A 13 -8.74 -1.98 8.72
C ASP A 13 -9.11 -2.35 7.28
N ASP A 14 -10.30 -1.94 6.81
CA ASP A 14 -10.75 -2.17 5.44
C ASP A 14 -9.86 -1.42 4.42
N ILE A 15 -9.55 -0.15 4.69
CA ILE A 15 -8.63 0.64 3.85
C ILE A 15 -7.24 -0.02 3.81
N THR A 16 -6.71 -0.45 4.95
CA THR A 16 -5.40 -1.12 5.03
C THR A 16 -5.37 -2.40 4.20
N THR A 17 -6.42 -3.21 4.30
CA THR A 17 -6.57 -4.46 3.54
C THR A 17 -6.65 -4.21 2.04
N ARG A 18 -7.44 -3.21 1.62
CA ARG A 18 -7.57 -2.84 0.20
C ARG A 18 -6.26 -2.34 -0.40
N VAL A 19 -5.51 -1.52 0.35
CA VAL A 19 -4.20 -1.02 -0.10
C VAL A 19 -3.21 -2.18 -0.26
N ALA A 20 -3.18 -3.12 0.69
CA ALA A 20 -2.32 -4.30 0.58
C ALA A 20 -2.66 -5.16 -0.65
N GLY A 21 -3.95 -5.39 -0.91
CA GLY A 21 -4.40 -6.10 -2.11
C GLY A 21 -4.02 -5.39 -3.41
N PHE A 22 -4.13 -4.06 -3.44
CA PHE A 22 -3.74 -3.26 -4.60
C PHE A 22 -2.23 -3.30 -4.88
N VAL A 23 -1.39 -3.26 -3.83
CA VAL A 23 0.07 -3.43 -3.96
C VAL A 23 0.40 -4.76 -4.61
N GLY A 24 -0.15 -5.87 -4.11
CA GLY A 24 0.07 -7.19 -4.69
C GLY A 24 -0.35 -7.28 -6.16
N PHE A 25 -1.53 -6.74 -6.48
CA PHE A 25 -2.00 -6.68 -7.87
C PHE A 25 -1.05 -5.91 -8.81
N LEU A 26 -0.49 -4.79 -8.34
CA LEU A 26 0.46 -3.99 -9.14
C LEU A 26 1.78 -4.72 -9.37
N GLU A 27 2.31 -5.37 -8.34
CA GLU A 27 3.54 -6.16 -8.43
C GLU A 27 3.40 -7.30 -9.43
N ASP A 28 2.30 -8.06 -9.34
CA ASP A 28 1.98 -9.16 -10.27
C ASP A 28 1.81 -8.65 -11.71
N SER A 29 1.12 -7.52 -11.87
CA SER A 29 0.92 -6.89 -13.17
C SER A 29 2.24 -6.45 -13.81
N LEU A 30 3.14 -5.84 -13.02
CA LEU A 30 4.44 -5.38 -13.48
C LEU A 30 5.34 -6.54 -13.89
N ALA A 31 5.37 -7.61 -13.10
CA ALA A 31 6.08 -8.84 -13.44
C ALA A 31 5.53 -9.46 -14.74
N GLY A 32 4.20 -9.51 -14.89
CA GLY A 32 3.55 -10.02 -16.09
C GLY A 32 3.87 -9.20 -17.35
N ILE A 33 3.91 -7.87 -17.25
CA ILE A 33 4.31 -6.99 -18.36
C ILE A 33 5.77 -7.22 -18.75
N GLN A 34 6.68 -7.30 -17.78
CA GLN A 34 8.11 -7.57 -18.02
C GLN A 34 8.32 -8.91 -18.75
N GLN A 35 7.64 -9.97 -18.31
CA GLN A 35 7.73 -11.28 -18.96
C GLN A 35 7.26 -11.24 -20.42
N ARG A 36 6.12 -10.59 -20.68
CA ARG A 36 5.57 -10.46 -22.04
C ARG A 36 6.49 -9.67 -22.95
N ILE A 37 7.08 -8.59 -22.43
CA ILE A 37 7.99 -7.76 -23.21
C ILE A 37 9.29 -8.49 -23.52
N ALA A 38 9.86 -9.21 -22.55
CA ALA A 38 11.02 -10.06 -22.79
C ALA A 38 10.76 -11.11 -23.89
N ALA A 39 9.56 -11.71 -23.89
CA ALA A 39 9.16 -12.67 -24.92
C ALA A 39 9.07 -12.05 -26.32
N VAL A 40 8.53 -10.83 -26.44
CA VAL A 40 8.49 -10.09 -27.72
C VAL A 40 9.90 -9.70 -28.17
N GLN A 41 10.73 -9.21 -27.27
CA GLN A 41 12.10 -8.78 -27.56
C GLN A 41 12.99 -9.92 -28.05
N ALA A 42 12.76 -11.16 -27.60
CA ALA A 42 13.56 -12.31 -28.00
C ALA A 42 13.58 -12.57 -29.52
N GLY A 43 12.51 -12.19 -30.24
CA GLY A 43 12.42 -12.33 -31.69
C GLY A 43 12.51 -11.00 -32.45
N TRP A 44 12.46 -9.86 -31.75
CA TRP A 44 12.37 -8.54 -32.36
C TRP A 44 13.72 -7.83 -32.36
N ASN A 45 14.26 -7.59 -33.56
CA ASN A 45 15.58 -7.01 -33.76
C ASN A 45 15.53 -5.75 -34.64
N GLY A 46 16.60 -4.97 -34.61
CA GLY A 46 16.79 -3.78 -35.43
C GLY A 46 16.55 -2.46 -34.68
N PRO A 47 16.68 -1.31 -35.37
CA PRO A 47 16.68 0.00 -34.73
C PRO A 47 15.40 0.31 -33.92
N SER A 48 14.24 -0.15 -34.39
CA SER A 48 12.98 0.02 -33.67
C SER A 48 12.91 -0.80 -32.38
N ALA A 49 13.52 -1.99 -32.35
CA ALA A 49 13.59 -2.82 -31.15
C ALA A 49 14.45 -2.13 -30.08
N ILE A 50 15.58 -1.54 -30.47
CA ILE A 50 16.45 -0.77 -29.55
C ILE A 50 15.67 0.39 -28.92
N ALA A 51 14.99 1.20 -29.74
CA ALA A 51 14.21 2.34 -29.25
C ALA A 51 13.08 1.93 -28.30
N ALA A 52 12.42 0.80 -28.57
CA ALA A 52 11.39 0.25 -27.71
C ALA A 52 11.94 -0.28 -26.38
N ASN A 53 13.11 -0.92 -26.39
CA ASN A 53 13.79 -1.39 -25.18
C ASN A 53 14.17 -0.22 -24.26
N ASP A 54 14.69 0.86 -24.83
CA ASP A 54 15.02 2.08 -24.07
C ASP A 54 13.78 2.76 -23.49
N ALA A 55 12.67 2.77 -24.24
CA ALA A 55 11.39 3.27 -23.74
C ALA A 55 10.87 2.39 -22.59
N PHE A 56 10.96 1.07 -22.73
CA PHE A 56 10.52 0.13 -21.71
C PHE A 56 11.35 0.23 -20.42
N ALA A 57 12.68 0.33 -20.55
CA ALA A 57 13.57 0.50 -19.41
C ALA A 57 13.20 1.76 -18.60
N ARG A 58 12.93 2.88 -19.28
CA ARG A 58 12.48 4.12 -18.62
C ARG A 58 11.11 3.97 -17.96
N TRP A 59 10.18 3.30 -18.62
CA TRP A 59 8.86 3.02 -18.06
C TRP A 59 8.96 2.17 -16.79
N LEU A 60 9.84 1.16 -16.78
CA LEU A 60 10.02 0.28 -15.62
C LEU A 60 10.50 1.05 -14.38
N ILE A 61 11.39 2.02 -14.55
CA ILE A 61 11.84 2.90 -13.46
C ILE A 61 10.64 3.63 -12.85
N GLY A 62 9.80 4.27 -13.68
CA GLY A 62 8.60 4.96 -13.19
C GLY A 62 7.57 4.04 -12.55
N ALA A 63 7.42 2.81 -13.07
CA ALA A 63 6.53 1.82 -12.46
C ALA A 63 7.04 1.37 -11.08
N GLN A 64 8.36 1.29 -10.90
CA GLN A 64 9.00 0.99 -9.63
C GLN A 64 8.76 2.12 -8.62
N ASP A 65 9.00 3.37 -9.02
CA ASP A 65 8.76 4.56 -8.18
C ASP A 65 7.30 4.62 -7.68
N VAL A 66 6.33 4.34 -8.56
CA VAL A 66 4.91 4.28 -8.18
C VAL A 66 4.64 3.15 -7.18
N THR A 67 5.23 1.97 -7.40
CA THR A 67 5.05 0.83 -6.50
C THR A 67 5.60 1.11 -5.10
N ASP A 68 6.79 1.71 -5.02
CA ASP A 68 7.42 2.08 -3.76
C ASP A 68 6.62 3.16 -3.01
N GLY A 69 6.12 4.18 -3.72
CA GLY A 69 5.25 5.18 -3.11
C GLY A 69 3.94 4.60 -2.53
N ILE A 70 3.38 3.56 -3.17
CA ILE A 70 2.19 2.88 -2.64
C ILE A 70 2.53 2.04 -1.41
N ARG A 71 3.69 1.36 -1.39
CA ARG A 71 4.17 0.65 -0.20
C ARG A 71 4.39 1.61 0.98
N ASP A 72 4.92 2.80 0.72
CA ASP A 72 5.07 3.84 1.76
C ASP A 72 3.72 4.29 2.31
N MET A 73 2.72 4.51 1.44
CA MET A 73 1.35 4.83 1.86
C MET A 73 0.73 3.68 2.69
N GLN A 74 0.96 2.42 2.29
CA GLN A 74 0.50 1.25 3.02
C GLN A 74 1.12 1.17 4.42
N ALA A 75 2.44 1.37 4.53
CA ALA A 75 3.14 1.40 5.81
C ALA A 75 2.63 2.53 6.72
N ALA A 76 2.37 3.71 6.16
CA ALA A 76 1.80 4.84 6.90
C ALA A 76 0.38 4.53 7.42
N ALA A 77 -0.47 3.88 6.61
CA ALA A 77 -1.80 3.47 7.02
C ALA A 77 -1.77 2.45 8.17
N VAL A 78 -0.91 1.42 8.08
CA VAL A 78 -0.70 0.44 9.16
C VAL A 78 -0.24 1.11 10.44
N ALA A 79 0.73 2.02 10.35
CA ALA A 79 1.25 2.74 11.50
C ALA A 79 0.17 3.64 12.16
N ALA A 80 -0.67 4.31 11.36
CA ALA A 80 -1.79 5.07 11.87
C ALA A 80 -2.80 4.17 12.59
N HIS A 81 -3.17 3.04 11.98
CA HIS A 81 -4.10 2.08 12.57
C HIS A 81 -3.61 1.55 13.94
N GLN A 82 -2.33 1.17 14.04
CA GLN A 82 -1.73 0.71 15.29
C GLN A 82 -1.77 1.78 16.39
N ARG A 83 -1.46 3.04 16.05
CA ARG A 83 -1.50 4.17 17.00
C ARG A 83 -2.92 4.43 17.51
N TYR A 84 -3.92 4.42 16.63
CA TYR A 84 -5.32 4.62 17.03
C TYR A 84 -5.83 3.49 17.91
N THR A 85 -5.55 2.23 17.53
CA THR A 85 -5.94 1.07 18.33
C THR A 85 -5.30 1.11 19.73
N ALA A 86 -4.00 1.42 19.82
CA ALA A 86 -3.32 1.55 21.11
C ALA A 86 -3.94 2.64 22.00
N ALA A 87 -4.22 3.82 21.44
CA ALA A 87 -4.83 4.93 22.17
C ALA A 87 -6.22 4.57 22.70
N VAL A 88 -7.05 3.88 21.90
CA VAL A 88 -8.38 3.42 22.32
C VAL A 88 -8.26 2.39 23.46
N THR A 89 -7.39 1.39 23.33
CA THR A 89 -7.18 0.38 24.37
C THR A 89 -6.74 1.01 25.69
N THR A 90 -5.74 1.90 25.67
CA THR A 90 -5.27 2.58 26.87
C THR A 90 -6.39 3.42 27.52
N ASN A 91 -7.20 4.13 26.72
CA ASN A 91 -8.32 4.91 27.24
C ASN A 91 -9.38 4.01 27.90
N LEU A 92 -9.71 2.87 27.31
CA LEU A 92 -10.65 1.90 27.89
C LEU A 92 -10.11 1.30 29.21
N GLU A 93 -8.82 0.95 29.28
CA GLU A 93 -8.18 0.46 30.50
C GLU A 93 -8.15 1.49 31.63
N MET A 94 -7.95 2.77 31.31
CA MET A 94 -7.96 3.86 32.28
C MET A 94 -9.37 4.11 32.81
N LEU A 95 -10.38 4.15 31.94
CA LEU A 95 -11.78 4.32 32.33
C LEU A 95 -12.31 3.13 33.13
N GLY A 96 -11.93 1.90 32.78
CA GLY A 96 -12.27 0.70 33.53
C GLY A 96 -11.66 0.64 34.94
N ARG A 97 -10.50 1.28 35.14
CA ARG A 97 -9.86 1.41 36.46
C ARG A 97 -10.42 2.55 37.32
N GLY A 98 -11.02 3.57 36.72
CA GLY A 98 -11.63 4.71 37.43
C GLY A 98 -13.08 4.47 37.86
N GLY A 99 -13.69 3.34 37.49
CA GLY A 99 -15.11 3.06 37.62
C GLY A 99 -15.55 2.23 38.84
N SER A 100 -14.70 2.00 39.85
CA SER A 100 -15.13 1.35 41.09
C SER A 100 -15.74 2.40 42.05
N PRO A 101 -17.05 2.38 42.33
CA PRO A 101 -17.61 3.15 43.43
C PRO A 101 -17.34 2.42 44.75
N SER A 102 -16.76 3.13 45.71
CA SER A 102 -16.70 2.73 47.13
C SER A 102 -18.09 2.62 47.75
#